data_AF-A0A2T3KLT8-F1
#
_entry.id   AF-A0A2T3KLT8-F1
#
_cell.length_a   1.000
_cell.length_b   1.000
_cell.length_c   1.000
_cell.angle_alpha   90.00
_cell.angle_beta   90.00
_cell.angle_gamma   90.00
#
_symmetry.space_group_name_H-M   'P 1'
#
loop_
_entity.id
_entity.type
_entity.pdbx_description
1 polymer ?
#
loop_
_entity_poly.entity_id
_entity_poly.type
_entity_poly.pdbx_seq_one_letter_code
_entity_poly.pdbx_strand_id
1 'polypeptide(L)'
;MDALNSFKLNIEVSDKYRSNKNKRARTKKRTTTEKRTSIDNTSTVRLCIESAKRYTSKREWIRNDPRSHNMAKKLGIIPLCSRNFPTLKSWDKTSCFNEALKYTTRTQWYKSSPSSYIRASHNKWLDECCTHMITIRKRRSLGECINDAKQFSNCSEWRKGNPNSYRAAQFHDGWLSECKKIFE
;
A
#
# COMPACT_ATOMS: atom_id res chain seq x y z
N MET A 1 -7.24 37.53 16.76
CA MET A 1 -5.80 37.31 16.55
C MET A 1 -5.64 35.81 16.37
N ASP A 2 -5.62 35.22 15.16
CA ASP A 2 -4.49 35.38 14.25
C ASP A 2 -4.71 34.81 12.82
N ALA A 3 -5.85 35.09 12.20
CA ALA A 3 -5.99 34.91 10.73
C ALA A 3 -5.03 35.83 9.94
N LEU A 4 -4.69 36.99 10.52
CA LEU A 4 -3.72 37.94 9.97
C LEU A 4 -2.27 37.45 10.08
N ASN A 5 -1.95 36.60 11.05
CA ASN A 5 -0.60 36.03 11.22
C ASN A 5 -0.33 34.91 10.20
N SER A 6 -1.35 34.14 9.81
CA SER A 6 -1.30 33.20 8.68
C SER A 6 -1.11 33.92 7.34
N PHE A 7 -1.70 35.12 7.18
CA PHE A 7 -1.57 35.92 5.96
C PHE A 7 -0.20 36.59 5.83
N LYS A 8 0.40 37.06 6.94
CA LYS A 8 1.75 37.65 6.95
C LYS A 8 2.85 36.62 6.70
N LEU A 9 2.74 35.40 7.24
CA LEU A 9 3.69 34.30 6.97
C LEU A 9 3.70 33.87 5.49
N ASN A 10 2.58 34.02 4.76
CA ASN A 10 2.51 33.67 3.34
C ASN A 10 3.22 34.68 2.42
N ILE A 11 3.37 35.94 2.84
CA ILE A 11 4.04 36.99 2.05
C ILE A 11 5.56 36.87 2.22
N GLU A 12 6.05 36.67 3.45
CA GLU A 12 7.49 36.57 3.75
C GLU A 12 8.18 35.35 3.12
N VAL A 13 7.47 34.25 2.90
CA VAL A 13 8.03 33.05 2.24
C VAL A 13 8.18 33.28 0.72
N SER A 14 7.36 34.17 0.13
CA SER A 14 7.44 34.49 -1.31
C SER A 14 8.68 35.33 -1.66
N ASP A 15 9.10 36.22 -0.76
CA ASP A 15 10.26 37.09 -0.98
C ASP A 15 11.59 36.36 -0.77
N LYS A 16 11.64 35.37 0.14
CA LYS A 16 12.85 34.56 0.36
C LYS A 16 13.21 33.69 -0.85
N TYR A 17 12.23 33.29 -1.68
CA TYR A 17 12.49 32.53 -2.91
C TYR A 17 12.93 33.41 -4.09
N ARG A 18 12.76 34.74 -3.98
CA ARG A 18 13.08 35.73 -5.04
C ARG A 18 14.55 36.15 -5.06
N SER A 19 15.32 35.83 -4.02
CA SER A 19 16.70 36.31 -3.82
C SER A 19 17.79 35.27 -4.14
N ASN A 20 17.71 34.58 -5.28
CA ASN A 20 18.82 33.71 -5.69
C ASN A 20 19.06 33.75 -7.22
N LYS A 21 20.15 34.45 -7.59
CA LYS A 21 20.92 34.40 -8.86
C LYS A 21 20.25 35.02 -10.11
N ASN A 22 20.93 35.79 -10.98
CA ASN A 22 22.35 36.11 -11.10
C ASN A 22 22.57 37.35 -11.99
N LYS A 23 23.63 38.10 -11.67
CA LYS A 23 24.30 39.11 -12.50
C LYS A 23 24.96 38.47 -13.72
N ARG A 24 24.83 39.07 -14.92
CA ARG A 24 25.92 39.27 -15.93
C ARG A 24 25.39 39.95 -17.20
N ALA A 25 26.26 40.77 -17.81
CA ALA A 25 25.97 41.72 -18.87
C ALA A 25 26.44 41.26 -20.26
N ARG A 26 25.79 41.89 -21.27
CA ARG A 26 26.24 42.28 -22.63
C ARG A 26 25.92 41.41 -23.87
N THR A 27 25.20 42.12 -24.76
CA THR A 27 25.31 42.28 -26.24
C THR A 27 24.60 41.36 -27.24
N LYS A 28 23.44 41.88 -27.71
CA LYS A 28 22.82 41.89 -29.06
C LYS A 28 22.90 40.62 -29.94
N LYS A 29 21.72 40.02 -30.20
CA LYS A 29 20.97 40.17 -31.47
C LYS A 29 19.56 39.62 -31.30
N ARG A 30 18.60 40.41 -31.77
CA ARG A 30 17.15 40.20 -31.63
C ARG A 30 16.70 39.35 -32.81
N THR A 31 16.39 38.08 -32.57
CA THR A 31 15.70 37.20 -33.53
C THR A 31 14.49 36.58 -32.84
N THR A 32 13.36 36.66 -33.53
CA THR A 32 11.98 36.48 -33.08
C THR A 32 11.64 35.04 -32.70
N THR A 33 12.08 34.56 -31.54
CA THR A 33 11.62 33.27 -30.96
C THR A 33 11.77 33.21 -29.43
N GLU A 34 11.33 34.24 -28.69
CA GLU A 34 11.29 34.21 -27.21
C GLU A 34 10.01 34.86 -26.69
N LYS A 35 8.88 34.15 -26.80
CA LYS A 35 7.63 34.53 -26.12
C LYS A 35 6.87 33.26 -25.70
N ARG A 36 7.41 32.50 -24.75
CA ARG A 36 6.60 31.49 -24.01
C ARG A 36 7.10 31.10 -22.62
N THR A 37 7.90 31.93 -21.95
CA THR A 37 8.54 31.58 -20.67
C THR A 37 8.26 32.60 -19.56
N SER A 38 6.99 32.99 -19.41
CA SER A 38 6.51 33.79 -18.27
C SER A 38 5.02 33.55 -18.04
N ILE A 39 4.60 32.29 -17.94
CA ILE A 39 3.31 31.99 -17.29
C ILE A 39 3.62 32.09 -15.80
N ASP A 40 3.05 33.08 -15.14
CA ASP A 40 3.26 33.41 -13.73
C ASP A 40 3.16 32.15 -12.84
N ASN A 41 4.31 31.71 -12.32
CA ASN A 41 4.40 30.56 -11.42
C ASN A 41 3.50 30.75 -10.19
N THR A 42 3.21 32.00 -9.79
CA THR A 42 2.34 32.33 -8.65
C THR A 42 0.90 31.88 -8.89
N SER A 43 0.34 32.21 -10.06
CA SER A 43 -0.99 31.71 -10.47
C SER A 43 -1.05 30.19 -10.49
N THR A 44 0.02 29.54 -10.98
CA THR A 44 0.11 28.09 -11.10
C THR A 44 0.18 27.41 -9.73
N VAL A 45 0.92 27.98 -8.78
CA VAL A 45 1.00 27.53 -7.37
C VAL A 45 -0.39 27.58 -6.73
N ARG A 46 -1.11 28.70 -6.90
CA ARG A 46 -2.46 28.88 -6.35
C ARG A 46 -3.44 27.83 -6.87
N LEU A 47 -3.43 27.55 -8.18
CA LEU A 47 -4.29 26.53 -8.79
C LEU A 47 -4.02 25.13 -8.23
N CYS A 48 -2.76 24.78 -7.98
CA CYS A 48 -2.39 23.48 -7.40
C CYS A 48 -2.92 23.33 -5.96
N ILE A 49 -2.83 24.39 -5.15
CA ILE A 49 -3.34 24.41 -3.77
C ILE A 49 -4.86 24.28 -3.75
N GLU A 50 -5.57 25.06 -4.56
CA GLU A 50 -7.04 24.99 -4.64
C GLU A 50 -7.53 23.63 -5.18
N SER A 51 -6.81 23.04 -6.14
CA SER A 51 -7.11 21.68 -6.60
C SER A 51 -7.00 20.67 -5.47
N ALA A 52 -5.92 20.71 -4.68
CA ALA A 52 -5.68 19.77 -3.59
C ALA A 52 -6.76 19.86 -2.49
N LYS A 53 -7.25 21.07 -2.17
CA LYS A 53 -8.30 21.28 -1.16
C LYS A 53 -9.63 20.58 -1.46
N ARG A 54 -9.90 20.23 -2.73
CA ARG A 54 -11.13 19.54 -3.14
C ARG A 54 -11.16 18.06 -2.74
N TYR A 55 -10.04 17.52 -2.25
CA TYR A 55 -9.91 16.11 -1.94
C TYR A 55 -9.56 15.91 -0.47
N THR A 56 -9.83 14.72 0.04
CA THR A 56 -9.57 14.38 1.45
C THR A 56 -8.20 13.75 1.64
N SER A 57 -7.62 13.17 0.59
CA SER A 57 -6.34 12.47 0.65
C SER A 57 -5.48 12.72 -0.58
N LYS A 58 -4.16 12.62 -0.38
CA LYS A 58 -3.18 12.73 -1.47
C LYS A 58 -3.44 11.73 -2.60
N ARG A 59 -3.85 10.50 -2.26
CA ARG A 59 -4.14 9.44 -3.24
C ARG A 59 -5.34 9.78 -4.11
N GLU A 60 -6.38 10.36 -3.51
CA GLU A 60 -7.57 10.82 -4.21
C GLU A 60 -7.25 11.98 -5.15
N TRP A 61 -6.48 12.96 -4.67
CA TRP A 61 -6.00 14.06 -5.50
C TRP A 61 -5.20 13.60 -6.72
N ILE A 62 -4.25 12.67 -6.53
CA ILE A 62 -3.45 12.10 -7.63
C ILE A 62 -4.33 11.42 -8.67
N ARG A 63 -5.36 10.69 -8.24
CA ARG A 63 -6.22 9.91 -9.14
C ARG A 63 -7.16 10.81 -9.95
N ASN A 64 -7.76 11.79 -9.30
CA ASN A 64 -8.80 12.64 -9.90
C ASN A 64 -8.22 13.87 -10.62
N ASP A 65 -7.09 14.40 -10.16
CA ASP A 65 -6.40 15.52 -10.80
C ASP A 65 -4.88 15.30 -10.89
N PRO A 66 -4.44 14.32 -11.70
CA PRO A 66 -3.04 14.04 -11.91
C PRO A 66 -2.28 15.21 -12.54
N ARG A 67 -2.97 16.08 -13.30
CA ARG A 67 -2.37 17.25 -13.95
C ARG A 67 -1.88 18.26 -12.93
N SER A 68 -2.76 18.66 -12.01
CA SER A 68 -2.39 19.60 -10.92
C SER A 68 -1.34 19.01 -10.00
N HIS A 69 -1.45 17.72 -9.65
CA HIS A 69 -0.42 17.05 -8.85
C HIS A 69 0.95 17.02 -9.57
N ASN A 70 0.99 16.69 -10.86
CA ASN A 70 2.24 16.64 -11.62
C ASN A 70 2.86 18.03 -11.77
N MET A 71 2.05 19.07 -11.93
CA MET A 71 2.52 20.46 -11.92
C MET A 71 3.12 20.82 -10.55
N ALA A 72 2.40 20.53 -9.47
CA ALA A 72 2.90 20.73 -8.10
C ALA A 72 4.21 19.98 -7.82
N LYS A 73 4.36 18.78 -8.38
CA LYS A 73 5.60 17.98 -8.31
C LYS A 73 6.75 18.66 -9.07
N LYS A 74 6.51 19.16 -10.28
CA LYS A 74 7.51 19.90 -11.07
C LYS A 74 7.97 21.18 -10.37
N LEU A 75 7.06 21.85 -9.66
CA LEU A 75 7.33 23.07 -8.91
C LEU A 75 7.89 22.82 -7.49
N GLY A 76 7.91 21.58 -7.00
CA GLY A 76 8.37 21.25 -5.65
C GLY A 76 7.42 21.67 -4.52
N ILE A 77 6.17 22.02 -4.83
CA ILE A 77 5.19 22.56 -3.86
C ILE A 77 4.23 21.51 -3.29
N ILE A 78 4.48 20.22 -3.52
CA ILE A 78 3.66 19.12 -3.00
C ILE A 78 3.38 19.25 -1.49
N PRO A 79 4.35 19.57 -0.62
CA PRO A 79 4.10 19.72 0.81
C PRO A 79 3.04 20.79 1.14
N LEU A 80 3.00 21.89 0.38
CA LEU A 80 2.01 22.95 0.57
C LEU A 80 0.61 22.48 0.18
N CYS A 81 0.48 21.80 -0.96
CA CYS A 81 -0.79 21.23 -1.42
C CYS A 81 -1.31 20.13 -0.49
N SER A 82 -0.43 19.29 0.06
CA SER A 82 -0.81 18.13 0.88
C SER A 82 -0.87 18.39 2.38
N ARG A 83 -0.71 19.64 2.84
CA ARG A 83 -0.62 19.98 4.27
C ARG A 83 -1.86 19.55 5.07
N ASN A 84 -3.04 19.58 4.46
CA ASN A 84 -4.30 19.20 5.10
C ASN A 84 -4.68 17.74 4.90
N PHE A 85 -3.89 16.96 4.15
CA PHE A 85 -4.19 15.54 3.97
C PHE A 85 -3.76 14.74 5.20
N PRO A 86 -4.53 13.70 5.58
CA PRO A 86 -4.12 12.82 6.65
C PRO A 86 -2.81 12.12 6.26
N THR A 87 -1.85 12.15 7.19
CA THR A 87 -0.63 11.37 7.06
C THR A 87 -0.99 9.89 7.21
N LEU A 88 -0.67 9.09 6.20
CA LEU A 88 -0.84 7.64 6.30
C LEU A 88 0.09 7.12 7.39
N LYS A 89 -0.45 6.29 8.30
CA LYS A 89 0.35 5.56 9.29
C LYS A 89 1.43 4.76 8.55
N SER A 90 2.68 5.12 8.75
CA SER A 90 3.80 4.33 8.24
C SER A 90 3.97 3.10 9.12
N TRP A 91 4.11 1.93 8.50
CA TRP A 91 4.45 0.69 9.17
C TRP A 91 5.96 0.51 9.12
N ASP A 92 6.57 0.64 10.29
CA ASP A 92 7.95 0.25 10.61
C ASP A 92 7.96 -1.07 11.39
N LYS A 93 9.15 -1.65 11.60
CA LYS A 93 9.29 -2.96 12.24
C LYS A 93 8.66 -2.99 13.62
N THR A 94 8.91 -1.96 14.43
CA THR A 94 8.39 -1.84 15.80
C THR A 94 6.87 -1.71 15.85
N SER A 95 6.26 -0.88 14.98
CA SER A 95 4.80 -0.80 14.93
C SER A 95 4.16 -2.09 14.42
N CYS A 96 4.79 -2.78 13.45
CA CYS A 96 4.34 -4.09 13.01
C CYS A 96 4.37 -5.12 14.15
N PHE A 97 5.46 -5.15 14.93
CA PHE A 97 5.60 -6.04 16.08
C PHE A 97 4.53 -5.78 17.14
N ASN A 98 4.37 -4.51 17.56
CA ASN A 98 3.36 -4.12 18.54
C ASN A 98 1.93 -4.41 18.06
N GLU A 99 1.67 -4.29 16.76
CA GLU A 99 0.37 -4.65 16.20
C GLU A 99 0.16 -6.17 16.20
N ALA A 100 1.21 -6.95 15.88
CA ALA A 100 1.16 -8.40 15.88
C ALA A 100 0.88 -8.99 17.28
N LEU A 101 1.39 -8.36 18.34
CA LEU A 101 1.13 -8.77 19.74
C LEU A 101 -0.35 -8.80 20.12
N LYS A 102 -1.22 -8.08 19.41
CA LYS A 102 -2.67 -8.07 19.66
C LYS A 102 -3.38 -9.36 19.21
N TYR A 103 -2.70 -10.21 18.45
CA TYR A 103 -3.30 -11.37 17.79
C TYR A 103 -2.58 -12.65 18.17
N THR A 104 -3.34 -13.74 18.29
CA THR A 104 -2.79 -15.06 18.68
C THR A 104 -2.35 -15.90 17.49
N THR A 105 -2.85 -15.59 16.29
CA THR A 105 -2.54 -16.34 15.06
C THR A 105 -2.24 -15.41 13.89
N ARG A 106 -1.40 -15.88 12.97
CA ARG A 106 -1.06 -15.15 11.73
C ARG A 106 -2.31 -14.82 10.89
N THR A 107 -3.27 -15.75 10.81
CA THR A 107 -4.51 -15.57 10.07
C THR A 107 -5.39 -14.48 10.67
N GLN A 108 -5.50 -14.43 12.01
CA GLN A 108 -6.24 -13.37 12.70
C GLN A 108 -5.58 -12.01 12.46
N TRP A 109 -4.25 -11.93 12.59
CA TRP A 109 -3.50 -10.71 12.32
C TRP A 109 -3.72 -10.22 10.87
N TYR A 110 -3.64 -11.10 9.88
CA TYR A 110 -3.89 -10.75 8.48
C TYR A 110 -5.30 -10.21 8.23
N LYS A 111 -6.33 -10.86 8.82
CA LYS A 111 -7.73 -10.44 8.64
C LYS A 111 -8.02 -9.11 9.31
N SER A 112 -7.47 -8.86 10.50
CA SER A 112 -7.76 -7.65 11.28
C SER A 112 -6.87 -6.47 10.89
N SER A 113 -5.61 -6.71 10.52
CA SER A 113 -4.63 -5.65 10.18
C SER A 113 -3.81 -6.03 8.94
N PRO A 114 -4.45 -6.10 7.75
CA PRO A 114 -3.78 -6.56 6.53
C PRO A 114 -2.61 -5.64 6.13
N SER A 115 -2.72 -4.34 6.36
CA SER A 115 -1.65 -3.38 6.02
C SER A 115 -0.37 -3.65 6.82
N SER A 116 -0.50 -3.93 8.13
CA SER A 116 0.64 -4.26 8.99
C SER A 116 1.26 -5.60 8.61
N TYR A 117 0.42 -6.62 8.42
CA TYR A 117 0.86 -7.96 8.03
C TYR A 117 1.60 -7.96 6.69
N ILE A 118 1.02 -7.32 5.66
CA ILE A 118 1.63 -7.25 4.33
C ILE A 118 2.98 -6.51 4.39
N ARG A 119 3.06 -5.42 5.17
CA ARG A 119 4.32 -4.70 5.36
C ARG A 119 5.37 -5.60 6.01
N ALA A 120 5.03 -6.29 7.08
CA ALA A 120 5.93 -7.22 7.76
C ALA A 120 6.37 -8.37 6.82
N SER A 121 5.46 -8.88 6.00
CA SER A 121 5.74 -9.90 4.99
C SER A 121 6.76 -9.44 3.95
N HIS A 122 6.51 -8.28 3.31
CA HIS A 122 7.40 -7.73 2.29
C HIS A 122 8.80 -7.42 2.81
N ASN A 123 8.92 -7.06 4.09
CA ASN A 123 10.19 -6.76 4.74
C ASN A 123 10.79 -7.95 5.51
N LYS A 124 10.21 -9.16 5.39
CA LYS A 124 10.67 -10.38 6.07
C LYS A 124 10.71 -10.27 7.61
N TRP A 125 9.83 -9.48 8.21
CA TRP A 125 9.70 -9.33 9.67
C TRP A 125 8.70 -10.33 10.29
N LEU A 126 8.01 -11.13 9.49
CA LEU A 126 6.95 -12.02 9.99
C LEU A 126 7.44 -12.98 11.06
N ASP A 127 8.61 -13.60 10.89
CA ASP A 127 9.09 -14.60 11.86
C ASP A 127 9.42 -13.96 13.21
N GLU A 128 9.96 -12.74 13.22
CA GLU A 128 10.19 -11.97 14.45
C GLU A 128 8.88 -11.48 15.07
N CYS A 129 7.95 -10.95 14.27
CA CYS A 129 6.65 -10.46 14.73
C CYS A 129 5.70 -11.56 15.21
N CYS A 130 5.92 -12.82 14.81
CA CYS A 130 5.01 -13.93 15.09
C CYS A 130 5.61 -14.95 16.07
N THR A 131 6.66 -14.60 16.82
CA THR A 131 7.30 -15.50 17.79
C THR A 131 6.33 -16.00 18.87
N HIS A 132 5.33 -15.20 19.24
CA HIS A 132 4.28 -15.54 20.21
C HIS A 132 3.05 -16.22 19.59
N MET A 133 2.96 -16.31 18.26
CA MET A 133 1.75 -16.78 17.59
C MET A 133 1.70 -18.30 17.46
N ILE A 134 0.54 -18.86 17.77
CA ILE A 134 0.29 -20.31 17.64
C ILE A 134 0.07 -20.63 16.16
N THR A 135 0.78 -21.64 15.66
CA THR A 135 0.56 -22.14 14.29
C THR A 135 -0.54 -23.21 14.31
N ILE A 136 -1.75 -22.84 13.89
CA ILE A 136 -2.85 -23.79 13.71
C ILE A 136 -2.65 -24.51 12.37
N ARG A 137 -1.84 -25.57 12.33
CA ARG A 137 -1.82 -26.50 11.18
C ARG A 137 -2.87 -27.57 11.44
N LYS A 138 -3.98 -27.56 10.69
CA LYS A 138 -4.88 -28.71 10.67
C LYS A 138 -4.18 -29.84 9.89
N ARG A 139 -3.61 -30.81 10.62
CA ARG A 139 -3.17 -32.07 10.02
C ARG A 139 -4.42 -32.89 9.71
N ARG A 140 -4.56 -33.32 8.45
CA ARG A 140 -5.59 -34.29 8.08
C ARG A 140 -5.27 -35.62 8.76
N SER A 141 -6.30 -36.36 9.15
CA SER A 141 -6.17 -37.74 9.63
C SER A 141 -6.65 -38.73 8.58
N LEU A 142 -6.25 -40.01 8.71
CA LEU A 142 -6.75 -41.09 7.85
C LEU A 142 -8.28 -41.16 7.88
N GLY A 143 -8.89 -41.03 9.08
CA GLY A 143 -10.34 -41.05 9.23
C GLY A 143 -11.05 -39.92 8.47
N GLU A 144 -10.47 -38.71 8.45
CA GLU A 144 -11.00 -37.62 7.61
C GLU A 144 -10.90 -37.94 6.11
N CYS A 145 -9.83 -38.61 5.67
CA CYS A 145 -9.67 -39.03 4.27
C CYS A 145 -10.67 -40.13 3.88
N ILE A 146 -10.90 -41.10 4.77
CA ILE A 146 -11.91 -42.16 4.61
C ILE A 146 -13.32 -41.57 4.52
N ASN A 147 -13.69 -40.68 5.44
CA ASN A 147 -15.02 -40.05 5.43
C ASN A 147 -15.26 -39.18 4.21
N ASP A 148 -14.20 -38.55 3.69
CA ASP A 148 -14.28 -37.79 2.44
C ASP A 148 -14.40 -38.72 1.22
N ALA A 149 -13.63 -39.80 1.16
CA ALA A 149 -13.71 -40.80 0.09
C ALA A 149 -15.11 -41.44 -0.02
N LYS A 150 -15.79 -41.72 1.12
CA LYS A 150 -17.16 -42.26 1.17
C LYS A 150 -18.21 -41.40 0.46
N GLN A 151 -17.95 -40.10 0.23
CA GLN A 151 -18.89 -39.21 -0.45
C GLN A 151 -18.91 -39.37 -1.98
N PHE A 152 -18.01 -40.19 -2.53
CA PHE A 152 -17.83 -40.36 -3.97
C PHE A 152 -18.09 -41.81 -4.36
N SER A 153 -18.44 -42.04 -5.63
CA SER A 153 -18.76 -43.38 -6.13
C SER A 153 -17.51 -44.20 -6.43
N ASN A 154 -16.41 -43.54 -6.78
CA ASN A 154 -15.16 -44.19 -7.12
C ASN A 154 -13.95 -43.28 -6.89
N CYS A 155 -12.76 -43.90 -6.90
CA CYS A 155 -11.48 -43.24 -6.67
C CYS A 155 -11.18 -42.09 -7.64
N SER A 156 -11.63 -42.18 -8.91
CA SER A 156 -11.42 -41.12 -9.91
C SER A 156 -12.30 -39.90 -9.65
N GLU A 157 -13.53 -40.10 -9.23
CA GLU A 157 -14.43 -39.02 -8.79
C GLU A 157 -13.91 -38.34 -7.53
N TRP A 158 -13.49 -39.12 -6.53
CA TRP A 158 -12.91 -38.57 -5.30
C TRP A 158 -11.70 -37.68 -5.56
N ARG A 159 -10.78 -38.12 -6.42
CA ARG A 159 -9.60 -37.35 -6.82
C ARG A 159 -9.95 -36.01 -7.48
N LYS A 160 -11.03 -35.97 -8.28
CA LYS A 160 -11.48 -34.75 -8.97
C LYS A 160 -12.27 -33.83 -8.03
N GLY A 161 -13.10 -34.40 -7.15
CA GLY A 161 -13.97 -33.66 -6.23
C GLY A 161 -13.24 -33.06 -5.03
N ASN A 162 -12.31 -33.81 -4.41
CA ASN A 162 -11.49 -33.31 -3.30
C ASN A 162 -10.00 -33.70 -3.44
N PRO A 163 -9.25 -33.02 -4.34
CA PRO A 163 -7.85 -33.34 -4.60
C PRO A 163 -6.96 -33.18 -3.36
N ASN A 164 -7.33 -32.31 -2.41
CA ASN A 164 -6.57 -32.11 -1.17
C ASN A 164 -6.67 -33.31 -0.23
N SER A 165 -7.82 -33.98 -0.20
CA SER A 165 -8.02 -35.19 0.62
C SER A 165 -7.32 -36.39 -0.01
N TYR A 166 -7.51 -36.55 -1.32
CA TYR A 166 -6.85 -37.57 -2.11
C TYR A 166 -5.32 -37.51 -2.01
N ARG A 167 -4.75 -36.30 -2.18
CA ARG A 167 -3.30 -36.09 -2.03
C ARG A 167 -2.83 -36.37 -0.61
N ALA A 168 -3.59 -35.97 0.41
CA ALA A 168 -3.22 -36.29 1.79
C ALA A 168 -3.09 -37.81 1.99
N ALA A 169 -4.04 -38.59 1.49
CA ALA A 169 -3.96 -40.06 1.51
C ALA A 169 -2.81 -40.62 0.66
N GLN A 170 -2.41 -39.94 -0.42
CA GLN A 170 -1.27 -40.35 -1.25
C GLN A 170 0.10 -40.11 -0.58
N PHE A 171 0.24 -39.03 0.18
CA PHE A 171 1.50 -38.67 0.85
C PHE A 171 1.77 -39.46 2.14
N HIS A 172 0.78 -40.18 2.66
CA HIS A 172 0.91 -41.00 3.85
C HIS A 172 0.89 -42.48 3.48
N ASP A 173 1.88 -43.24 3.96
CA ASP A 173 2.01 -44.66 3.66
C ASP A 173 0.75 -45.43 4.09
N GLY A 174 0.21 -46.20 3.15
CA GLY A 174 -0.97 -47.04 3.36
C GLY A 174 -2.33 -46.32 3.36
N TRP A 175 -2.39 -44.99 3.47
CA TRP A 175 -3.68 -44.27 3.56
C TRP A 175 -4.49 -44.38 2.28
N LEU A 176 -3.85 -44.21 1.12
CA LEU A 176 -4.52 -44.33 -0.16
C LEU A 176 -5.11 -45.73 -0.38
N SER A 177 -4.41 -46.77 0.08
CA SER A 177 -4.87 -48.15 0.00
C SER A 177 -6.12 -48.35 0.88
N GLU A 178 -6.10 -47.86 2.12
CA GLU A 178 -7.28 -47.93 3.01
C GLU A 178 -8.48 -47.15 2.46
N CYS A 179 -8.28 -45.96 1.89
CA CYS A 179 -9.36 -45.22 1.25
C CYS A 179 -9.89 -45.91 -0.01
N LYS A 180 -9.07 -46.68 -0.73
CA LYS A 180 -9.49 -47.39 -1.95
C LYS A 180 -10.38 -48.60 -1.67
N LYS A 181 -10.20 -49.28 -0.52
CA LYS A 181 -11.07 -50.38 -0.07
C LYS A 181 -12.56 -49.99 0.06
N ILE A 182 -12.86 -48.69 0.13
CA ILE A 182 -14.24 -48.18 0.16
C ILE A 182 -14.95 -48.37 -1.19
N PHE A 183 -14.18 -48.46 -2.27
CA PHE A 183 -14.70 -48.55 -3.64
C PHE A 183 -14.57 -49.95 -4.25
N GLU A 184 -14.10 -50.93 -3.47
CA GLU A 184 -14.05 -52.36 -3.83
C GLU A 184 -15.37 -53.02 -3.45
#